data_AF-A0A854DYM7-F1
#
_entry.id   AF-A0A854DYM7-F1
#
_cell.length_a   1.000
_cell.length_b   1.000
_cell.length_c   1.000
_cell.angle_alpha   90.00
_cell.angle_beta   90.00
_cell.angle_gamma   90.00
#
_symmetry.space_group_name_H-M   'P 1'
#
loop_
_entity.id
_entity.type
_entity.pdbx_description
1 polymer ?
#
loop_
_entity_poly.entity_id
_entity_poly.type
_entity_poly.pdbx_seq_one_letter_code
_entity_poly.pdbx_strand_id
1 'polypeptide(L)'
;MWICTDYKIDWTAIAAGIALWIWVHDTLRRRKERAASRRLLAQIMTKPFMEAEVEIARFRESLVARFGGEASARELLDTPVEGREQIQAKALRVTLDLPSQFIDKADLFDSISASLVAKAFAQIGYLHRLWKLQVESNDDVDAQGRLRLAAAAFEQVAVTENAIKEALNAMLRVGKVS
;
A
#
# COMPACT_ATOMS: atom_id res chain seq x y z
N MET A 1 75.39 -15.24 15.00
CA MET A 1 74.60 -15.32 13.76
C MET A 1 73.48 -16.31 13.99
N TRP A 2 72.32 -15.83 14.44
CA TRP A 2 71.11 -16.64 14.66
C TRP A 2 69.92 -15.83 14.18
N ILE A 3 69.74 -15.81 12.86
CA ILE A 3 68.51 -15.35 12.22
C ILE A 3 68.17 -16.42 11.19
N CYS A 4 66.92 -16.87 11.24
CA CYS A 4 66.18 -17.76 10.34
C CYS A 4 65.87 -19.19 10.85
N THR A 5 64.64 -19.60 10.52
CA THR A 5 63.90 -20.88 10.73
C THR A 5 63.14 -20.96 12.06
N ASP A 6 61.80 -20.87 12.16
CA ASP A 6 60.72 -21.20 11.23
C ASP A 6 59.53 -20.25 11.40
N TYR A 7 59.15 -19.51 10.35
CA TYR A 7 57.78 -19.00 10.22
C TYR A 7 57.00 -20.02 9.39
N LYS A 8 56.37 -21.01 10.03
CA LYS A 8 55.35 -21.84 9.37
C LYS A 8 54.15 -20.95 9.10
N ILE A 9 54.09 -20.42 7.89
CA ILE A 9 52.92 -19.69 7.40
C ILE A 9 51.72 -20.64 7.48
N ASP A 10 50.76 -20.31 8.32
CA ASP A 10 49.54 -21.09 8.46
C ASP A 10 48.58 -20.80 7.29
N TRP A 11 48.71 -21.61 6.25
CA TRP A 11 47.90 -21.51 5.04
C TRP A 11 46.40 -21.65 5.32
N THR A 12 46.01 -22.30 6.42
CA THR A 12 44.59 -22.41 6.81
C THR A 12 44.04 -21.08 7.30
N ALA A 13 44.83 -20.33 8.08
CA ALA A 13 44.48 -18.99 8.53
C ALA A 13 44.36 -18.00 7.36
N ILE A 14 45.25 -18.09 6.37
CA ILE A 14 45.19 -17.28 5.15
C ILE A 14 43.93 -17.62 4.33
N ALA A 15 43.65 -18.90 4.12
CA ALA A 15 42.45 -19.34 3.40
C ALA A 15 41.15 -18.87 4.08
N ALA A 16 41.09 -18.96 5.42
CA ALA A 16 39.97 -18.45 6.21
C ALA A 16 39.80 -16.92 6.05
N GLY A 17 40.91 -16.17 6.05
CA GLY A 17 40.89 -14.72 5.80
C GLY A 17 40.35 -14.34 4.42
N ILE A 18 40.79 -15.05 3.38
CA ILE A 18 40.29 -14.85 2.00
C ILE A 18 38.81 -15.20 1.91
N ALA A 19 38.38 -16.32 2.50
CA ALA A 19 36.97 -16.72 2.52
C ALA A 19 36.08 -15.70 3.24
N LEU A 20 36.53 -15.17 4.38
CA LEU A 20 35.83 -14.12 5.12
C LEU A 20 35.73 -12.84 4.28
N TRP A 21 36.81 -12.44 3.59
CA TRP A 21 36.82 -11.26 2.74
C TRP A 21 35.84 -11.39 1.56
N ILE A 22 35.83 -12.56 0.89
CA ILE A 22 34.86 -12.87 -0.17
C ILE A 22 33.43 -12.79 0.38
N TRP A 23 33.17 -13.39 1.55
CA TRP A 23 31.85 -13.37 2.17
C TRP A 23 31.39 -11.95 2.54
N VAL A 24 32.27 -11.11 3.10
CA VAL A 24 31.98 -9.71 3.40
C VAL A 24 31.66 -8.95 2.12
N HIS A 25 32.48 -9.10 1.08
CA HIS A 25 32.28 -8.42 -0.20
C HIS A 25 30.97 -8.86 -0.88
N ASP A 26 30.66 -10.16 -0.89
CA ASP A 26 29.42 -10.70 -1.43
C ASP A 26 28.20 -10.19 -0.62
N THR A 27 28.29 -10.17 0.71
CA THR A 27 27.23 -9.64 1.57
C THR A 27 26.97 -8.16 1.30
N LEU A 28 28.02 -7.35 1.13
CA LEU A 28 27.90 -5.94 0.79
C LEU A 28 27.30 -5.73 -0.60
N ARG A 29 27.70 -6.55 -1.58
CA ARG A 29 27.14 -6.52 -2.94
C ARG A 29 25.65 -6.86 -2.93
N ARG A 30 25.25 -7.96 -2.27
CA ARG A 30 23.84 -8.36 -2.12
C ARG A 30 23.00 -7.29 -1.44
N ARG A 31 23.55 -6.60 -0.42
CA ARG A 31 22.88 -5.46 0.23
C ARG A 31 22.62 -4.31 -0.75
N LYS A 32 23.61 -3.96 -1.58
CA LYS A 32 23.46 -2.93 -2.62
C LYS A 32 22.42 -3.33 -3.67
N GLU A 33 22.46 -4.57 -4.15
CA GLU A 33 21.51 -5.10 -5.13
C GLU A 33 20.07 -5.15 -4.59
N ARG A 34 19.89 -5.55 -3.33
CA ARG A 34 18.57 -5.49 -2.65
C ARG A 34 18.07 -4.06 -2.51
N ALA A 35 18.94 -3.11 -2.13
CA ALA A 35 18.56 -1.70 -2.02
C ALA A 35 18.16 -1.10 -3.38
N ALA A 36 18.89 -1.43 -4.46
CA ALA A 36 18.54 -1.01 -5.81
C ALA A 36 17.21 -1.63 -6.28
N SER A 37 17.02 -2.93 -6.04
CA SER A 37 15.78 -3.64 -6.37
C SER A 37 14.57 -3.05 -5.64
N ARG A 38 14.72 -2.76 -4.33
CA ARG A 38 13.69 -2.11 -3.51
C ARG A 38 13.31 -0.73 -4.08
N ARG A 39 14.30 0.07 -4.49
CA ARG A 39 14.07 1.39 -5.09
C ARG A 39 13.30 1.30 -6.40
N LEU A 40 13.74 0.43 -7.31
CA LEU A 40 13.07 0.22 -8.59
C LEU A 40 11.63 -0.27 -8.38
N LEU A 41 11.44 -1.23 -7.47
CA LEU A 41 10.11 -1.72 -7.14
C LEU A 41 9.22 -0.61 -6.56
N ALA A 42 9.73 0.22 -5.65
CA ALA A 42 9.00 1.37 -5.12
C ALA A 42 8.60 2.39 -6.21
N GLN A 43 9.48 2.61 -7.20
CA GLN A 43 9.16 3.48 -8.35
C GLN A 43 8.06 2.88 -9.22
N ILE A 44 8.12 1.58 -9.52
CA ILE A 44 7.06 0.87 -10.28
C ILE A 44 5.73 0.94 -9.51
N MET A 45 5.76 0.71 -8.19
CA MET A 45 4.60 0.79 -7.29
C MET A 45 4.00 2.20 -7.19
N THR A 46 4.76 3.25 -7.48
CA THR A 46 4.26 4.63 -7.37
C THR A 46 3.11 4.88 -8.35
N LYS A 47 3.17 4.32 -9.58
CA LYS A 47 2.11 4.48 -10.59
C LYS A 47 0.72 4.00 -10.11
N PRO A 48 0.53 2.73 -9.68
CA PRO A 48 -0.79 2.26 -9.26
C PRO A 48 -1.32 3.03 -8.03
N PHE A 49 -0.45 3.48 -7.12
CA PHE A 49 -0.87 4.33 -6.00
C PHE A 49 -1.35 5.72 -6.45
N MET A 50 -0.69 6.33 -7.43
CA MET A 50 -1.17 7.61 -8.01
C MET A 50 -2.50 7.42 -8.74
N GLU A 51 -2.68 6.33 -9.48
CA GLU A 51 -3.94 6.00 -10.15
C GLU A 51 -5.06 5.84 -9.12
N ALA A 52 -4.83 5.07 -8.04
CA ALA A 52 -5.78 4.91 -6.95
C ALA A 52 -6.13 6.24 -6.25
N GLU A 53 -5.15 7.13 -6.06
CA GLU A 53 -5.37 8.47 -5.49
C GLU A 53 -6.29 9.33 -6.37
N VAL A 54 -6.08 9.29 -7.69
CA VAL A 54 -6.94 10.00 -8.64
C VAL A 54 -8.36 9.42 -8.65
N GLU A 55 -8.49 8.09 -8.58
CA GLU A 55 -9.80 7.43 -8.57
C GLU A 55 -10.59 7.74 -7.30
N ILE A 56 -9.97 7.68 -6.11
CA ILE A 56 -10.67 8.03 -4.87
C ILE A 56 -11.04 9.52 -4.83
N ALA A 57 -10.19 10.40 -5.38
CA ALA A 57 -10.51 11.83 -5.50
C ALA A 57 -11.71 12.07 -6.43
N ARG A 58 -11.74 11.42 -7.60
CA ARG A 58 -12.89 11.47 -8.53
C ARG A 58 -14.16 10.92 -7.89
N PHE A 59 -14.04 9.84 -7.12
CA PHE A 59 -15.18 9.28 -6.40
C PHE A 59 -15.72 10.30 -5.37
N ARG A 60 -14.85 10.88 -4.54
CA ARG A 60 -15.21 11.92 -3.58
C ARG A 60 -15.87 13.13 -4.25
N GLU A 61 -15.30 13.64 -5.34
CA GLU A 61 -15.91 14.73 -6.12
C GLU A 61 -17.29 14.36 -6.63
N SER A 62 -17.50 13.12 -7.07
CA SER A 62 -18.81 12.66 -7.53
C SER A 62 -19.85 12.58 -6.42
N LEU A 63 -19.42 12.37 -5.17
CA LEU A 63 -20.29 12.42 -4.00
C LEU A 63 -20.62 13.88 -3.65
N VAL A 64 -19.63 14.77 -3.66
CA VAL A 64 -19.83 16.20 -3.40
C VAL A 64 -20.72 16.85 -4.45
N ALA A 65 -20.57 16.49 -5.72
CA ALA A 65 -21.43 16.99 -6.79
C ALA A 65 -22.90 16.55 -6.64
N ARG A 66 -23.15 15.42 -5.97
CA ARG A 66 -24.49 14.85 -5.80
C ARG A 66 -25.16 15.26 -4.49
N PHE A 67 -24.39 15.40 -3.41
CA PHE A 67 -24.88 15.62 -2.04
C PHE A 67 -24.39 16.94 -1.43
N GLY A 68 -23.68 17.78 -2.19
CA GLY A 68 -23.10 19.03 -1.70
C GLY A 68 -21.81 18.85 -0.89
N GLY A 69 -21.32 19.95 -0.31
CA GLY A 69 -20.04 19.99 0.42
C GLY A 69 -20.00 19.14 1.69
N GLU A 70 -21.17 18.86 2.28
CA GLU A 70 -21.35 17.90 3.37
C GLU A 70 -22.21 16.76 2.87
N ALA A 71 -21.57 15.68 2.40
CA ALA A 71 -22.31 14.54 1.89
C ALA A 71 -23.22 13.96 2.99
N SER A 72 -24.53 14.17 2.84
CA SER A 72 -25.50 13.85 3.88
C SER A 72 -25.87 12.37 3.84
N ALA A 73 -25.59 11.65 4.94
CA ALA A 73 -26.02 10.28 5.14
C ALA A 73 -27.54 10.10 4.95
N ARG A 74 -28.34 11.13 5.22
CA ARG A 74 -29.79 11.13 5.00
C ARG A 74 -30.15 11.19 3.51
N GLU A 75 -29.52 12.08 2.76
CA GLU A 75 -29.74 12.21 1.32
C GLU A 75 -29.34 10.94 0.55
N LEU A 76 -28.30 10.23 1.04
CA LEU A 76 -27.95 8.92 0.50
C LEU A 76 -29.04 7.88 0.72
N LEU A 77 -29.75 7.91 1.85
CA LEU A 77 -30.87 7.01 2.13
C LEU A 77 -32.13 7.38 1.33
N ASP A 78 -32.36 8.67 1.11
CA ASP A 78 -33.46 9.17 0.28
C ASP A 78 -33.22 8.92 -1.23
N THR A 79 -32.00 8.52 -1.60
CA THR A 79 -31.66 8.16 -2.98
C THR A 79 -32.26 6.78 -3.35
N PRO A 80 -32.94 6.66 -4.50
CA PRO A 80 -33.43 5.38 -5.01
C PRO A 80 -32.32 4.32 -5.10
N VAL A 81 -32.70 3.04 -5.04
CA VAL A 81 -31.75 1.91 -5.04
C VAL A 81 -30.84 1.98 -6.26
N GLU A 82 -31.39 2.28 -7.44
CA GLU A 82 -30.61 2.41 -8.69
C GLU A 82 -29.56 3.54 -8.59
N GLY A 83 -29.90 4.61 -7.86
CA GLY A 83 -28.97 5.70 -7.60
C GLY A 83 -27.83 5.29 -6.66
N ARG A 84 -28.14 4.47 -5.64
CA ARG A 84 -27.14 3.91 -4.72
C ARG A 84 -26.24 2.88 -5.42
N GLU A 85 -26.78 2.04 -6.30
CA GLU A 85 -26.03 1.11 -7.15
C GLU A 85 -25.03 1.84 -8.07
N GLN A 86 -25.44 2.95 -8.67
CA GLN A 86 -24.52 3.77 -9.47
C GLN A 86 -23.37 4.35 -8.64
N ILE A 87 -23.63 4.73 -7.39
CA ILE A 87 -22.60 5.22 -6.49
C ILE A 87 -21.66 4.08 -6.07
N GLN A 88 -22.21 2.92 -5.73
CA GLN A 88 -21.43 1.71 -5.45
C GLN A 88 -20.53 1.33 -6.64
N ALA A 89 -21.06 1.39 -7.86
CA ALA A 89 -20.28 1.12 -9.08
C ALA A 89 -19.11 2.09 -9.24
N LYS A 90 -19.25 3.37 -8.82
CA LYS A 90 -18.13 4.32 -8.80
C LYS A 90 -17.14 4.01 -7.67
N ALA A 91 -17.59 3.57 -6.50
CA ALA A 91 -16.72 3.14 -5.41
C ALA A 91 -15.86 1.93 -5.81
N LEU A 92 -16.44 0.98 -6.55
CA LEU A 92 -15.75 -0.20 -7.08
C LEU A 92 -14.69 0.13 -8.13
N ARG A 93 -14.74 1.33 -8.74
CA ARG A 93 -13.67 1.76 -9.66
C ARG A 93 -12.39 2.12 -8.93
N VAL A 94 -12.45 2.45 -7.63
CA VAL A 94 -11.24 2.69 -6.84
C VAL A 94 -10.54 1.36 -6.66
N THR A 95 -9.46 1.17 -7.40
CA THR A 95 -8.70 -0.08 -7.42
C THR A 95 -7.23 0.18 -7.17
N LEU A 96 -6.52 -0.86 -6.74
CA LEU A 96 -5.08 -0.80 -6.52
C LEU A 96 -4.49 -2.12 -7.01
N ASP A 97 -4.00 -2.11 -8.24
CA ASP A 97 -3.40 -3.29 -8.84
C ASP A 97 -1.90 -3.31 -8.57
N LEU A 98 -1.45 -4.29 -7.78
CA LEU A 98 -0.02 -4.46 -7.54
C LEU A 98 0.66 -5.11 -8.74
N PRO A 99 1.85 -4.64 -9.11
CA PRO A 99 2.75 -5.38 -9.98
C PRO A 99 3.04 -6.76 -9.37
N SER A 100 3.05 -7.82 -10.19
CA SER A 100 3.37 -9.18 -9.72
C SER A 100 4.74 -9.26 -9.03
N GLN A 101 5.68 -8.40 -9.44
CA GLN A 101 7.01 -8.30 -8.85
C GLN A 101 6.99 -7.87 -7.38
N PHE A 102 5.91 -7.25 -6.90
CA PHE A 102 5.75 -6.91 -5.49
C PHE A 102 5.41 -8.13 -4.65
N ILE A 103 4.55 -9.02 -5.16
CA ILE A 103 4.14 -10.24 -4.44
C ILE A 103 5.37 -11.13 -4.20
N ASP A 104 6.22 -11.26 -5.22
CA ASP A 104 7.42 -12.10 -5.14
C ASP A 104 8.54 -11.48 -4.28
N LYS A 105 8.52 -10.16 -4.04
CA LYS A 105 9.63 -9.42 -3.43
C LYS A 105 9.18 -8.44 -2.34
N ALA A 106 8.07 -8.72 -1.67
CA ALA A 106 7.54 -7.89 -0.60
C ALA A 106 8.51 -7.76 0.58
N ASP A 107 9.37 -8.77 0.78
CA ASP A 107 10.43 -8.82 1.80
C ASP A 107 11.53 -7.76 1.60
N LEU A 108 11.59 -7.14 0.43
CA LEU A 108 12.51 -6.02 0.17
C LEU A 108 12.13 -4.75 0.93
N PHE A 109 10.85 -4.58 1.30
CA PHE A 109 10.40 -3.39 2.02
C PHE A 109 10.59 -3.54 3.52
N ASP A 110 10.81 -2.41 4.20
CA ASP A 110 10.77 -2.41 5.66
C ASP A 110 9.34 -2.65 6.17
N SER A 111 9.22 -3.05 7.43
CA SER A 111 7.93 -3.38 8.05
C SER A 111 6.94 -2.22 7.99
N ILE A 112 7.43 -0.98 8.05
CA ILE A 112 6.61 0.22 7.99
C ILE A 112 6.00 0.41 6.60
N SER A 113 6.83 0.41 5.54
CA SER A 113 6.35 0.60 4.18
C SER A 113 5.43 -0.54 3.74
N ALA A 114 5.78 -1.78 4.09
CA ALA A 114 4.93 -2.94 3.82
C ALA A 114 3.58 -2.84 4.54
N SER A 115 3.58 -2.40 5.81
CA SER A 115 2.35 -2.19 6.59
C SER A 115 1.46 -1.10 5.99
N LEU A 116 2.03 0.02 5.53
CA LEU A 116 1.27 1.09 4.89
C LEU A 116 0.63 0.63 3.56
N VAL A 117 1.37 -0.13 2.75
CA VAL A 117 0.82 -0.74 1.54
C VAL A 117 -0.34 -1.68 1.89
N ALA A 118 -0.15 -2.59 2.85
CA ALA A 118 -1.21 -3.51 3.29
C ALA A 118 -2.43 -2.76 3.85
N LYS A 119 -2.22 -1.68 4.60
CA LYS A 119 -3.29 -0.81 5.10
C LYS A 119 -4.10 -0.23 3.94
N ALA A 120 -3.45 0.32 2.91
CA ALA A 120 -4.16 0.86 1.74
C ALA A 120 -5.04 -0.20 1.05
N PHE A 121 -4.53 -1.43 0.87
CA PHE A 121 -5.31 -2.56 0.35
C PHE A 121 -6.54 -2.86 1.20
N ALA A 122 -6.35 -2.96 2.51
CA ALA A 122 -7.44 -3.24 3.42
C ALA A 122 -8.52 -2.14 3.37
N GLN A 123 -8.12 -0.87 3.33
CA GLN A 123 -9.08 0.25 3.28
C GLN A 123 -9.88 0.30 1.98
N ILE A 124 -9.27 -0.03 0.83
CA ILE A 124 -10.00 -0.15 -0.44
C ILE A 124 -11.03 -1.29 -0.36
N GLY A 125 -10.65 -2.44 0.22
CA GLY A 125 -11.60 -3.54 0.44
C GLY A 125 -12.75 -3.16 1.37
N TYR A 126 -12.47 -2.42 2.45
CA TYR A 126 -13.51 -1.91 3.35
C TYR A 126 -14.43 -0.89 2.67
N LEU A 127 -13.88 -0.02 1.81
CA LEU A 127 -14.66 0.89 0.98
C LEU A 127 -15.67 0.10 0.14
N HIS A 128 -15.20 -0.87 -0.65
CA HIS A 128 -16.08 -1.69 -1.50
C HIS A 128 -17.16 -2.39 -0.68
N ARG A 129 -16.80 -2.93 0.49
CA ARG A 129 -17.73 -3.65 1.36
C ARG A 129 -18.81 -2.74 1.94
N LEU A 130 -18.45 -1.57 2.45
CA LEU A 130 -19.42 -0.63 3.04
C LEU A 130 -20.38 -0.09 1.99
N TRP A 131 -19.89 0.25 0.80
CA TRP A 131 -20.74 0.70 -0.30
C TRP A 131 -21.65 -0.41 -0.83
N LYS A 132 -21.18 -1.67 -0.84
CA LYS A 132 -22.02 -2.83 -1.14
C LYS A 132 -23.12 -3.03 -0.10
N LEU A 133 -22.77 -3.01 1.19
CA LEU A 133 -23.74 -3.13 2.28
C LEU A 133 -24.78 -2.01 2.25
N GLN A 134 -24.44 -0.84 1.71
CA GLN A 134 -25.42 0.25 1.61
C GLN A 134 -26.48 0.03 0.53
N VAL A 135 -26.14 -0.70 -0.52
CA VAL A 135 -27.11 -1.13 -1.53
C VAL A 135 -27.93 -2.32 -1.02
N GLU A 136 -27.28 -3.26 -0.33
CA GLU A 136 -27.89 -4.50 0.16
C GLU A 136 -28.62 -4.35 1.51
N SER A 137 -28.60 -3.17 2.15
CA SER A 137 -29.29 -2.99 3.44
C SER A 137 -30.80 -3.12 3.26
N ASN A 138 -31.34 -4.26 3.72
CA ASN A 138 -32.76 -4.57 3.73
C ASN A 138 -33.51 -3.72 4.77
N ASP A 139 -34.84 -3.70 4.69
CA ASP A 139 -35.73 -3.06 5.66
C ASP A 139 -35.65 -3.64 7.08
N ASP A 140 -34.97 -4.78 7.26
CA ASP A 140 -34.69 -5.40 8.57
C ASP A 140 -33.70 -4.59 9.43
N VAL A 141 -32.94 -3.67 8.81
CA VAL A 141 -32.08 -2.73 9.53
C VAL A 141 -32.89 -1.49 9.89
N ASP A 142 -32.92 -1.16 11.18
CA ASP A 142 -33.62 0.02 11.66
C ASP A 142 -33.10 1.31 10.99
N ALA A 143 -33.94 2.35 10.96
CA ALA A 143 -33.60 3.61 10.29
C ALA A 143 -32.29 4.22 10.84
N GLN A 144 -32.01 4.02 12.13
CA GLN A 144 -30.80 4.50 12.76
C GLN A 144 -29.56 3.70 12.33
N GLY A 145 -29.68 2.38 12.19
CA GLY A 145 -28.62 1.51 11.66
C GLY A 145 -28.28 1.83 10.22
N ARG A 146 -29.28 2.05 9.36
CA ARG A 146 -29.07 2.48 7.96
C ARG A 146 -28.36 3.83 7.87
N LEU A 147 -28.72 4.78 8.74
CA LEU A 147 -28.06 6.09 8.81
C LEU A 147 -26.59 5.98 9.26
N ARG A 148 -26.30 5.13 10.25
CA ARG A 148 -24.92 4.87 10.69
C ARG A 148 -24.10 4.22 9.59
N LEU A 149 -24.68 3.29 8.85
CA LEU A 149 -23.99 2.62 7.74
C LEU A 149 -23.69 3.59 6.59
N ALA A 150 -24.63 4.46 6.25
CA ALA A 150 -24.43 5.54 5.29
C ALA A 150 -23.31 6.51 5.74
N ALA A 151 -23.31 6.93 7.00
CA ALA A 151 -22.26 7.79 7.56
C ALA A 151 -20.88 7.11 7.53
N ALA A 152 -20.81 5.83 7.90
CA ALA A 152 -19.58 5.04 7.84
C ALA A 152 -19.06 4.89 6.40
N ALA A 153 -19.94 4.73 5.40
CA ALA A 153 -19.54 4.66 4.00
C ALA A 153 -18.90 5.97 3.51
N PHE A 154 -19.42 7.13 3.94
CA PHE A 154 -18.82 8.43 3.66
C PHE A 154 -17.48 8.63 4.38
N GLU A 155 -17.40 8.30 5.67
CA GLU A 155 -16.16 8.37 6.45
C GLU A 155 -15.06 7.50 5.84
N GLN A 156 -15.43 6.30 5.38
CA GLN A 156 -14.51 5.35 4.76
C GLN A 156 -13.82 5.92 3.51
N VAL A 157 -14.45 6.86 2.78
CA VAL A 157 -13.82 7.54 1.64
C VAL A 157 -12.57 8.30 2.09
N ALA A 158 -12.69 9.10 3.15
CA ALA A 158 -11.59 9.89 3.68
C ALA A 158 -10.50 8.99 4.31
N VAL A 159 -10.91 7.93 5.02
CA VAL A 159 -9.98 6.94 5.60
C VAL A 159 -9.18 6.25 4.48
N THR A 160 -9.84 5.86 3.40
CA THR A 160 -9.20 5.21 2.25
C THR A 160 -8.26 6.15 1.52
N GLU A 161 -8.67 7.40 1.28
CA GLU A 161 -7.83 8.43 0.66
C GLU A 161 -6.55 8.67 1.48
N ASN A 162 -6.66 8.80 2.80
CA ASN A 162 -5.50 8.98 3.67
C ASN A 162 -4.56 7.76 3.64
N ALA A 163 -5.10 6.54 3.66
CA ALA A 163 -4.29 5.33 3.59
C ALA A 163 -3.53 5.22 2.25
N ILE A 164 -4.17 5.56 1.13
CA ILE A 164 -3.54 5.60 -0.20
C ILE A 164 -2.41 6.64 -0.20
N LYS A 165 -2.64 7.86 0.32
CA LYS A 165 -1.62 8.91 0.40
C LYS A 165 -0.43 8.54 1.28
N GLU A 166 -0.67 7.91 2.43
CA GLU A 166 0.39 7.42 3.31
C GLU A 166 1.27 6.38 2.60
N ALA A 167 0.65 5.42 1.91
CA ALA A 167 1.36 4.39 1.16
C ALA A 167 2.14 4.99 -0.03
N LEU A 168 1.53 5.90 -0.79
CA LEU A 168 2.19 6.61 -1.89
C LEU A 168 3.41 7.39 -1.40
N ASN A 169 3.27 8.16 -0.32
CA ASN A 169 4.37 8.91 0.27
C ASN A 169 5.51 8.00 0.72
N ALA A 170 5.19 6.82 1.28
CA ALA A 170 6.20 5.82 1.61
C ALA A 170 6.94 5.32 0.35
N MET A 171 6.21 4.98 -0.72
CA MET A 171 6.81 4.54 -1.98
C MET A 171 7.70 5.62 -2.61
N LEU A 172 7.25 6.88 -2.64
CA LEU A 172 8.03 8.00 -3.12
C LEU A 172 9.32 8.19 -2.29
N ARG A 173 9.24 8.00 -0.98
CA ARG A 173 10.40 8.13 -0.08
C ARG A 173 11.41 7.00 -0.30
N VAL A 174 10.95 5.77 -0.51
CA VAL A 174 11.79 4.61 -0.82
C VAL A 174 12.39 4.70 -2.22
N GLY A 175 11.62 5.22 -3.19
CA GLY A 175 12.01 5.34 -4.60
C GLY A 175 12.95 6.50 -4.91
N LYS A 176 13.14 7.47 -3.99
CA LYS A 176 14.10 8.57 -4.16
C LYS A 176 15.54 8.06 -4.22
N VAL A 177 16.29 8.62 -5.17
CA VAL A 177 17.74 8.45 -5.26
C VAL A 177 18.37 9.31 -4.16
N SER A 178 19.07 8.68 -3.22
CA SER A 178 19.99 9.35 -2.29
C SER A 178 21.37 9.44 -2.92
#